data_AF-A0A3N5EJT7-F1
#
_entry.id   AF-A0A3N5EJT7-F1
#
_cell.length_a   1.000
_cell.length_b   1.000
_cell.length_c   1.000
_cell.angle_alpha   90.00
_cell.angle_beta   90.00
_cell.angle_gamma   90.00
#
_symmetry.space_group_name_H-M   'P 1'
#
loop_
_entity.id
_entity.type
_entity.pdbx_description
1 polymer ?
#
loop_
_entity_poly.entity_id
_entity_poly.type
_entity_poly.pdbx_seq_one_letter_code
_entity_poly.pdbx_strand_id
1 'polypeptide(L)'
;MKKLADVYLNAQADRRLRAGHVWVYSNEIDGSRSPLRNFEPGQAVNIWSYRQECLGSGYINPHSLISVRRTSKKPDQPLHMALLLQRLQSALALRERLFKQPYYRWVYGEADGLPGIVIDRFGEVLAMQVTTAGMERLRAVLLEAVEQVLPNCCIVLRNNSSIRQLENLP
;
A
#
# COMPACT_ATOMS: atom_id res chain seq x y z
N MET A 1 -17.25 5.04 -11.31
CA MET A 1 -15.80 5.06 -10.99
C MET A 1 -15.02 4.92 -12.29
N LYS A 2 -13.88 5.62 -12.43
CA LYS A 2 -13.03 5.54 -13.63
C LYS A 2 -12.26 4.22 -13.60
N LYS A 3 -12.25 3.49 -14.73
CA LYS A 3 -11.48 2.25 -14.89
C LYS A 3 -9.98 2.54 -14.63
N LEU A 4 -9.32 1.71 -13.83
CA LEU A 4 -7.89 1.84 -13.57
C LEU A 4 -7.05 1.41 -14.79
N ALA A 5 -5.78 1.86 -14.83
CA ALA A 5 -4.85 1.39 -15.85
C ALA A 5 -4.49 -0.09 -15.60
N ASP A 6 -4.26 -0.85 -16.67
CA ASP A 6 -4.05 -2.30 -16.60
C ASP A 6 -2.55 -2.64 -16.65
N VAL A 7 -2.10 -3.45 -15.70
CA VAL A 7 -0.76 -4.05 -15.65
C VAL A 7 -0.89 -5.54 -15.90
N TYR A 8 -0.22 -6.05 -16.93
CA TYR A 8 -0.18 -7.47 -17.26
C TYR A 8 1.11 -8.11 -16.77
N LEU A 9 1.01 -9.30 -16.20
CA LEU A 9 2.16 -10.09 -15.76
C LEU A 9 2.63 -11.04 -16.85
N ASN A 10 3.93 -11.34 -16.84
CA ASN A 10 4.53 -12.39 -17.64
C ASN A 10 3.89 -13.75 -17.34
N ALA A 11 4.02 -14.70 -18.27
CA ALA A 11 3.56 -16.06 -18.06
C ALA A 11 4.19 -16.65 -16.78
N GLN A 12 3.38 -17.33 -15.96
CA GLN A 12 3.77 -17.96 -14.70
C GLN A 12 4.19 -17.02 -13.54
N ALA A 13 4.26 -15.71 -13.78
CA ALA A 13 4.63 -14.72 -12.76
C ALA A 13 3.52 -14.45 -11.71
N ASP A 14 2.31 -14.95 -11.93
CA ASP A 14 1.16 -14.76 -11.06
C ASP A 14 1.05 -15.78 -9.91
N ARG A 15 1.87 -16.85 -9.91
CA ARG A 15 1.81 -17.94 -8.93
C ARG A 15 1.89 -17.45 -7.48
N ARG A 16 2.85 -16.58 -7.16
CA ARG A 16 3.03 -16.02 -5.81
C ARG A 16 1.86 -15.14 -5.40
N LEU A 17 1.39 -14.30 -6.32
CA LEU A 17 0.30 -13.37 -6.08
C LEU A 17 -1.01 -14.12 -5.78
N ARG A 18 -1.26 -15.25 -6.45
CA ARG A 18 -2.38 -16.16 -6.16
C ARG A 18 -2.24 -16.86 -4.81
N ALA A 19 -1.03 -17.25 -4.44
CA ALA A 19 -0.72 -17.84 -3.13
C ALA A 19 -0.84 -16.85 -1.94
N GLY A 20 -1.11 -15.57 -2.21
CA GLY A 20 -1.36 -14.57 -1.18
C GLY A 20 -0.24 -13.54 -1.01
N HIS A 21 0.85 -13.64 -1.77
CA HIS A 21 1.84 -12.57 -1.84
C HIS A 21 1.18 -11.26 -2.29
N VAL A 22 1.80 -10.12 -1.98
CA VAL A 22 1.24 -8.79 -2.31
C VAL A 22 2.14 -7.94 -3.20
N TRP A 23 3.38 -8.36 -3.46
CA TRP A 23 4.26 -7.66 -4.38
C TRP A 23 4.34 -8.34 -5.73
N VAL A 24 4.53 -7.51 -6.75
CA VAL A 24 4.97 -7.86 -8.10
C VAL A 24 6.26 -7.12 -8.35
N TYR A 25 7.28 -7.84 -8.80
CA TYR A 25 8.58 -7.27 -9.13
C TYR A 25 8.63 -6.73 -10.56
N SER A 26 9.55 -5.81 -10.84
CA SER A 26 9.68 -5.18 -12.17
C SER A 26 9.85 -6.19 -13.32
N ASN A 27 10.59 -7.28 -13.08
CA ASN A 27 10.82 -8.36 -14.05
C ASN A 27 9.64 -9.32 -14.22
N GLU A 28 8.62 -9.23 -13.37
CA GLU A 28 7.39 -10.04 -13.46
C GLU A 28 6.33 -9.39 -14.37
N ILE A 29 6.53 -8.12 -14.75
CA ILE A 29 5.61 -7.36 -15.60
C ILE A 29 5.92 -7.62 -17.07
N ASP A 30 4.86 -7.83 -17.86
CA ASP A 30 4.94 -7.93 -19.31
C ASP A 30 5.22 -6.54 -19.91
N GLY A 31 6.50 -6.28 -20.20
CA GLY A 31 6.94 -4.99 -20.74
C GLY A 31 6.42 -4.69 -22.16
N SER A 32 5.91 -5.68 -22.89
CA SER A 32 5.31 -5.46 -24.21
C SER A 32 3.89 -4.91 -24.11
N ARG A 33 3.11 -5.41 -23.15
CA ARG A 33 1.71 -4.99 -22.90
C ARG A 33 1.60 -3.84 -21.91
N SER A 34 2.51 -3.79 -20.94
CA SER A 34 2.54 -2.82 -19.86
C SER A 34 3.95 -2.22 -19.69
N PRO A 35 4.45 -1.43 -20.66
CA PRO A 35 5.73 -0.75 -20.53
C PRO A 35 5.75 0.14 -19.27
N LEU A 36 6.69 -0.10 -18.35
CA LEU A 36 6.76 0.61 -17.05
C LEU A 36 6.80 2.13 -17.18
N ARG A 37 7.45 2.64 -18.22
CA ARG A 37 7.55 4.09 -18.52
C ARG A 37 6.19 4.79 -18.75
N ASN A 38 5.12 4.04 -18.97
CA ASN A 38 3.78 4.59 -19.19
C ASN A 38 3.01 4.84 -17.88
N PHE A 39 3.60 4.50 -16.74
CA PHE A 39 2.98 4.65 -15.43
C PHE A 39 3.68 5.72 -14.61
N GLU A 40 2.91 6.37 -13.73
CA GLU A 40 3.49 7.31 -12.77
C GLU A 40 3.73 6.63 -11.40
N PRO A 41 4.75 7.06 -10.63
CA PRO A 41 4.99 6.55 -9.28
C PRO A 41 3.78 6.76 -8.37
N GLY A 42 3.22 5.68 -7.84
CA GLY A 42 2.04 5.66 -6.98
C GLY A 42 0.69 5.59 -7.71
N GLN A 43 0.68 5.48 -9.04
CA GLN A 43 -0.57 5.38 -9.81
C GLN A 43 -1.37 4.12 -9.45
N ALA A 44 -2.68 4.24 -9.29
CA ALA A 44 -3.55 3.08 -9.07
C ALA A 44 -3.73 2.26 -10.35
N VAL A 45 -3.64 0.93 -10.23
CA VAL A 45 -3.66 -0.01 -11.36
C VAL A 45 -4.46 -1.27 -11.04
N ASN A 46 -4.99 -1.90 -12.09
CA ASN A 46 -5.45 -3.29 -12.07
C ASN A 46 -4.30 -4.22 -12.45
N ILE A 47 -4.30 -5.43 -11.87
CA ILE A 47 -3.28 -6.45 -12.09
C ILE A 47 -3.93 -7.64 -12.77
N TRP A 48 -3.40 -8.03 -13.91
CA TRP A 48 -3.92 -9.10 -14.74
C TRP A 48 -2.85 -10.15 -14.99
N SER A 49 -3.25 -11.42 -14.99
CA SER A 49 -2.36 -12.50 -15.41
C SER A 49 -2.08 -12.42 -16.91
N TYR A 50 -1.09 -13.20 -17.37
CA TYR A 50 -0.82 -13.40 -18.79
C TYR A 50 -2.10 -13.80 -19.57
N ARG A 51 -2.95 -14.65 -18.98
CA ARG A 51 -4.22 -15.14 -19.53
C ARG A 51 -5.40 -14.17 -19.35
N GLN A 52 -5.15 -12.92 -18.95
CA GLN A 52 -6.17 -11.89 -18.72
C GLN A 52 -7.16 -12.18 -17.58
N GLU A 53 -6.79 -13.07 -16.65
CA GLU A 53 -7.56 -13.25 -15.42
C GLU A 53 -7.22 -12.16 -14.41
N CYS A 54 -8.24 -11.64 -13.71
CA CYS A 54 -8.06 -10.61 -12.68
C CYS A 54 -7.28 -11.16 -11.47
N LEU A 55 -6.21 -10.44 -11.09
CA LEU A 55 -5.43 -10.71 -9.88
C LEU A 55 -5.65 -9.68 -8.77
N GLY A 56 -6.35 -8.59 -9.10
CA GLY A 56 -6.80 -7.55 -8.19
C GLY A 56 -6.36 -6.16 -8.60
N SER A 57 -6.22 -5.26 -7.64
CA SER A 57 -5.79 -3.87 -7.83
C SER A 57 -4.73 -3.46 -6.81
N GLY A 58 -3.97 -2.44 -7.13
CA GLY A 58 -2.89 -1.93 -6.31
C GLY A 58 -2.42 -0.56 -6.77
N TYR A 59 -1.19 -0.22 -6.42
CA TYR A 59 -0.49 0.91 -7.02
C TYR A 59 0.87 0.48 -7.57
N ILE A 60 1.33 1.18 -8.59
CA ILE A 60 2.59 0.92 -9.29
C ILE A 60 3.62 2.01 -9.00
N ASN A 61 4.90 1.63 -8.88
CA ASN A 61 6.04 2.54 -8.96
C ASN A 61 7.04 1.99 -9.99
N PRO A 62 7.16 2.61 -11.18
CA PRO A 62 8.00 2.10 -12.26
C PRO A 62 9.51 2.16 -11.96
N HIS A 63 9.93 2.89 -10.92
CA HIS A 63 11.34 3.00 -10.53
C HIS A 63 11.74 2.01 -9.42
N SER A 64 10.77 1.35 -8.78
CA SER A 64 11.02 0.42 -7.68
C SER A 64 11.15 -1.01 -8.20
N LEU A 65 12.07 -1.78 -7.60
CA LEU A 65 12.17 -3.23 -7.82
C LEU A 65 10.85 -3.92 -7.46
N ILE A 66 10.19 -3.49 -6.37
CA ILE A 66 8.81 -3.87 -6.04
C ILE A 66 7.89 -2.92 -6.80
N SER A 67 7.68 -3.20 -8.08
CA SER A 67 6.97 -2.28 -8.97
C SER A 67 5.50 -2.19 -8.66
N VAL A 68 4.81 -3.27 -8.27
CA VAL A 68 3.39 -3.18 -7.88
C VAL A 68 3.18 -3.74 -6.49
N ARG A 69 2.44 -3.00 -5.66
CA ARG A 69 1.95 -3.48 -4.37
C ARG A 69 0.43 -3.65 -4.47
N ARG A 70 -0.01 -4.91 -4.52
CA ARG A 70 -1.43 -5.27 -4.56
C ARG A 70 -2.06 -4.93 -3.22
N THR A 71 -3.17 -4.21 -3.29
CA THR A 71 -3.96 -3.82 -2.13
C THR A 71 -5.33 -4.48 -2.12
N SER A 72 -5.94 -4.81 -3.26
CA SER A 72 -7.20 -5.58 -3.28
C SER A 72 -7.09 -6.79 -4.19
N LYS A 73 -7.94 -7.79 -3.95
CA LYS A 73 -8.19 -8.91 -4.87
C LYS A 73 -9.25 -8.59 -5.93
N LYS A 74 -9.97 -7.48 -5.78
CA LYS A 74 -10.99 -7.02 -6.73
C LYS A 74 -10.38 -6.03 -7.73
N PRO A 75 -10.83 -6.03 -9.00
CA PRO A 75 -10.46 -4.98 -9.94
C PRO A 75 -11.14 -3.66 -9.56
N ASP A 76 -10.59 -2.55 -10.04
CA ASP A 76 -11.12 -1.19 -9.90
C ASP A 76 -11.40 -0.76 -8.44
N GLN A 77 -10.70 -1.36 -7.48
CA GLN A 77 -10.77 -1.01 -6.06
C GLN A 77 -9.43 -0.41 -5.60
N PRO A 78 -9.12 0.85 -5.95
CA PRO A 78 -7.92 1.50 -5.44
C PRO A 78 -8.02 1.66 -3.91
N LEU A 79 -6.89 1.97 -3.28
CA LEU A 79 -6.95 2.48 -1.91
C LEU A 79 -7.77 3.78 -1.88
N HIS A 80 -8.80 3.79 -1.05
CA HIS A 80 -9.70 4.92 -0.82
C HIS A 80 -10.02 5.00 0.67
N MET A 81 -10.66 6.10 1.08
CA MET A 81 -10.99 6.37 2.49
C MET A 81 -11.56 5.16 3.23
N ALA A 82 -12.69 4.61 2.75
CA ALA A 82 -13.33 3.47 3.42
C ALA A 82 -12.42 2.22 3.55
N LEU A 83 -11.54 1.94 2.58
CA LEU A 83 -10.62 0.80 2.67
C LEU A 83 -9.45 1.08 3.64
N LEU A 84 -9.00 2.33 3.72
CA LEU A 84 -8.00 2.76 4.71
C LEU A 84 -8.57 2.66 6.13
N LEU A 85 -9.77 3.19 6.37
CA LEU A 85 -10.48 3.10 7.66
C LEU A 85 -10.62 1.65 8.10
N GLN A 86 -11.12 0.78 7.21
CA GLN A 86 -11.29 -0.65 7.51
C GLN A 86 -9.98 -1.29 7.99
N ARG A 87 -8.85 -0.98 7.35
CA ARG A 87 -7.53 -1.54 7.68
C ARG A 87 -6.98 -0.99 8.97
N LEU A 88 -7.06 0.31 9.16
CA LEU A 88 -6.63 0.99 10.39
C LEU A 88 -7.41 0.46 11.60
N GLN A 89 -8.72 0.31 11.48
CA GLN A 89 -9.59 -0.28 12.52
C GLN A 89 -9.25 -1.74 12.78
N SER A 90 -9.04 -2.54 11.73
CA SER A 90 -8.65 -3.96 11.89
C SER A 90 -7.30 -4.09 12.60
N ALA A 91 -6.32 -3.25 12.24
CA ALA A 91 -5.02 -3.21 12.87
C ALA A 91 -5.13 -2.75 14.34
N LEU A 92 -5.97 -1.75 14.63
CA LEU A 92 -6.18 -1.23 15.99
C LEU A 92 -6.79 -2.32 16.88
N ALA A 93 -7.88 -2.95 16.42
CA ALA A 93 -8.58 -4.00 17.14
C ALA A 93 -7.67 -5.19 17.48
N LEU A 94 -6.70 -5.51 16.62
CA LEU A 94 -5.69 -6.52 16.95
C LEU A 94 -4.79 -6.07 18.12
N ARG A 95 -4.31 -4.82 18.10
CA ARG A 95 -3.40 -4.33 19.15
C ARG A 95 -4.11 -4.14 20.48
N GLU A 96 -5.36 -3.69 20.49
CA GLU A 96 -6.16 -3.57 21.70
C GLU A 96 -6.39 -4.91 22.42
N ARG A 97 -6.37 -6.02 21.68
CA ARG A 97 -6.42 -7.38 22.26
C ARG A 97 -5.09 -7.83 22.87
N LEU A 98 -3.97 -7.32 22.36
CA LEU A 98 -2.62 -7.77 22.71
C LEU A 98 -1.95 -6.89 23.77
N PHE A 99 -2.29 -5.61 23.83
CA PHE A 99 -1.64 -4.63 24.68
C PHE A 99 -2.64 -3.93 25.58
N LYS A 100 -2.34 -3.86 26.88
CA LYS A 100 -3.16 -3.14 27.87
C LYS A 100 -2.98 -1.62 27.81
N GLN A 101 -1.87 -1.16 27.26
CA GLN A 101 -1.49 0.25 27.21
C GLN A 101 -1.15 0.65 25.76
N PRO A 102 -1.35 1.93 25.38
CA PRO A 102 -1.17 2.43 24.02
C PRO A 102 0.32 2.65 23.63
N TYR A 103 1.17 1.66 23.89
CA TYR A 103 2.60 1.68 23.55
C TYR A 103 2.94 0.47 22.69
N TYR A 104 2.79 0.61 21.37
CA TYR A 104 2.96 -0.49 20.42
C TYR A 104 3.08 0.01 18.98
N ARG A 105 3.52 -0.87 18.08
CA ARG A 105 3.34 -0.67 16.64
C ARG A 105 1.90 -0.93 16.24
N TRP A 106 1.17 0.13 15.92
CA TRP A 106 -0.22 0.03 15.48
C TRP A 106 -0.30 -0.52 14.05
N VAL A 107 0.48 0.03 13.12
CA VAL A 107 0.47 -0.41 11.71
C VAL A 107 1.87 -0.84 11.30
N TYR A 108 1.96 -2.00 10.65
CA TYR A 108 3.21 -2.59 10.16
C TYR A 108 3.10 -3.04 8.69
N GLY A 109 3.03 -2.05 7.80
CA GLY A 109 3.17 -2.22 6.36
C GLY A 109 2.14 -3.20 5.78
N GLU A 110 2.65 -4.10 4.94
CA GLU A 110 1.90 -5.15 4.26
C GLU A 110 1.17 -6.09 5.21
N ALA A 111 1.69 -6.33 6.43
CA ALA A 111 1.08 -7.25 7.39
C ALA A 111 -0.30 -6.76 7.84
N ASP A 112 -0.49 -5.45 7.90
CA ASP A 112 -1.78 -4.80 8.19
C ASP A 112 -2.51 -4.34 6.92
N GLY A 113 -2.03 -4.80 5.76
CA GLY A 113 -2.59 -4.43 4.46
C GLY A 113 -2.38 -2.96 4.10
N LEU A 114 -1.45 -2.24 4.72
CA LEU A 114 -1.14 -0.84 4.40
C LEU A 114 0.31 -0.74 3.92
N PRO A 115 0.62 -1.18 2.68
CA PRO A 115 1.99 -1.31 2.21
C PRO A 115 2.71 0.04 2.28
N GLY A 116 3.89 0.05 2.88
CA GLY A 116 4.70 1.24 3.05
C GLY A 116 4.35 2.14 4.23
N ILE A 117 3.35 1.80 5.05
CA ILE A 117 2.96 2.56 6.24
C ILE A 117 3.46 1.88 7.50
N VAL A 118 4.14 2.63 8.36
CA VAL A 118 4.43 2.21 9.73
C VAL A 118 3.90 3.27 10.68
N ILE A 119 3.14 2.87 11.70
CA ILE A 119 2.66 3.77 12.74
C ILE A 119 2.99 3.16 14.09
N ASP A 120 3.88 3.81 14.84
CA ASP A 120 4.19 3.50 16.22
C ASP A 120 3.39 4.44 17.13
N ARG A 121 2.62 3.87 18.07
CA ARG A 121 1.79 4.60 19.02
C ARG A 121 2.50 4.71 20.36
N PHE A 122 2.61 5.93 20.86
CA PHE A 122 3.18 6.28 22.17
C PHE A 122 2.16 7.14 22.94
N GLY A 123 1.13 6.50 23.49
CA GLY A 123 0.02 7.23 24.11
C GLY A 123 -0.80 7.98 23.06
N GLU A 124 -0.82 9.30 23.20
CA GLU A 124 -1.49 10.26 22.32
C GLU A 124 -0.58 10.74 21.18
N VAL A 125 0.67 10.24 21.09
CA VAL A 125 1.60 10.58 20.00
C VAL A 125 1.75 9.41 19.04
N LEU A 126 1.57 9.67 17.74
CA LEU A 126 1.76 8.70 16.66
C LEU A 126 3.01 9.06 15.86
N ALA A 127 4.03 8.22 15.91
CA ALA A 127 5.17 8.30 15.00
C ALA A 127 4.85 7.53 13.72
N MET A 128 4.62 8.25 12.62
CA MET A 128 4.20 7.68 11.34
C MET A 128 5.30 7.78 10.28
N GLN A 129 5.47 6.73 9.51
CA GLN A 129 6.35 6.69 8.33
C GLN A 129 5.55 6.30 7.10
N VAL A 130 5.79 7.04 6.02
CA VAL A 130 5.28 6.74 4.68
C VAL A 130 6.49 6.45 3.79
N THR A 131 6.54 5.27 3.19
CA THR A 131 7.75 4.80 2.49
C THR A 131 7.52 4.42 1.03
N THR A 132 6.29 4.53 0.53
CA THR A 132 5.92 4.13 -0.84
C THR A 132 5.23 5.26 -1.58
N ALA A 133 5.52 5.41 -2.88
CA ALA A 133 4.93 6.48 -3.69
C ALA A 133 3.39 6.47 -3.69
N GLY A 134 2.76 5.28 -3.70
CA GLY A 134 1.30 5.15 -3.69
C GLY A 134 0.65 5.70 -2.42
N MET A 135 1.23 5.39 -1.26
CA MET A 135 0.75 5.96 0.00
C MET A 135 1.12 7.43 0.18
N GLU A 136 2.24 7.89 -0.37
CA GLU A 136 2.59 9.31 -0.35
C GLU A 136 1.55 10.14 -1.13
N ARG A 137 1.08 9.65 -2.28
CA ARG A 137 -0.04 10.29 -3.01
C ARG A 137 -1.33 10.35 -2.19
N LEU A 138 -1.56 9.37 -1.33
CA LEU A 138 -2.72 9.27 -0.46
C LEU A 138 -2.49 9.88 0.93
N ARG A 139 -1.37 10.57 1.17
CA ARG A 139 -0.97 11.03 2.51
C ARG A 139 -2.06 11.84 3.20
N ALA A 140 -2.69 12.78 2.50
CA ALA A 140 -3.77 13.59 3.08
C ALA A 140 -4.98 12.73 3.51
N VAL A 141 -5.41 11.81 2.65
CA VAL A 141 -6.52 10.88 2.92
C VAL A 141 -6.18 9.91 4.05
N LEU A 142 -4.91 9.46 4.11
CA LEU A 142 -4.42 8.59 5.18
C LEU A 142 -4.42 9.31 6.53
N LEU A 143 -3.95 10.57 6.59
CA LEU A 143 -3.95 11.35 7.82
C LEU A 143 -5.39 11.59 8.32
N GLU A 144 -6.31 11.92 7.41
CA GLU A 144 -7.73 12.05 7.75
C GLU A 144 -8.31 10.72 8.25
N ALA A 145 -7.99 9.60 7.61
CA ALA A 145 -8.44 8.28 8.05
C ALA A 145 -7.88 7.91 9.45
N VAL A 146 -6.63 8.30 9.74
CA VAL A 146 -6.01 8.07 11.05
C VAL A 146 -6.71 8.87 12.13
N GLU A 147 -7.00 10.16 11.89
CA GLU A 147 -7.73 11.01 12.83
C GLU A 147 -9.14 10.48 13.11
N GLN A 148 -9.84 9.95 12.09
CA GLN A 148 -11.16 9.35 12.27
C GLN A 148 -11.13 8.07 13.13
N VAL A 149 -10.08 7.25 13.01
CA VAL A 149 -9.97 6.00 13.76
C VAL A 149 -9.45 6.22 15.17
N LEU A 150 -8.54 7.18 15.34
CA LEU A 150 -7.91 7.48 16.62
C LEU A 150 -7.83 9.01 16.81
N PRO A 151 -8.92 9.65 17.25
CA PRO A 151 -8.98 11.10 17.37
C PRO A 151 -8.09 11.62 18.52
N ASN A 152 -7.78 12.91 18.48
CA ASN A 152 -7.01 13.63 19.51
C ASN A 152 -5.55 13.14 19.68
N CYS A 153 -4.95 12.60 18.62
CA CYS A 153 -3.56 12.21 18.63
C CYS A 153 -2.67 13.20 17.88
N CYS A 154 -1.48 13.47 18.40
CA CYS A 154 -0.44 14.22 17.69
C CYS A 154 0.28 13.29 16.71
N ILE A 155 0.28 13.60 15.42
CA ILE A 155 0.99 12.81 14.40
C ILE A 155 2.34 13.46 14.08
N VAL A 156 3.42 12.69 14.28
CA VAL A 156 4.78 13.05 13.90
C VAL A 156 5.18 12.23 12.67
N LEU A 157 5.32 12.89 11.52
CA LEU A 157 5.81 12.26 10.28
C LEU A 157 7.34 12.08 10.33
N ARG A 158 7.79 10.85 10.54
CA ARG A 158 9.21 10.45 10.57
C ARG A 158 9.69 9.92 9.22
N ASN A 159 9.53 10.74 8.19
CA ASN A 159 9.85 10.39 6.80
C ASN A 159 11.35 10.56 6.46
N ASN A 160 12.26 10.16 7.36
CA ASN A 160 13.71 10.31 7.21
C ASN A 160 14.44 8.98 6.92
N SER A 161 13.70 7.92 6.60
CA SER A 161 14.28 6.61 6.28
C SER A 161 14.89 6.61 4.88
N SER A 162 16.11 6.07 4.74
CA SER A 162 16.80 5.95 3.44
C SER A 162 16.01 5.14 2.41
N ILE A 163 15.07 4.28 2.86
CA ILE A 163 14.22 3.50 1.95
C ILE A 163 13.33 4.38 1.06
N ARG A 164 13.03 5.62 1.48
CA ARG A 164 12.28 6.60 0.67
C ARG A 164 13.00 6.95 -0.63
N GLN A 165 14.34 6.87 -0.65
CA GLN A 165 15.14 7.09 -1.85
C GLN A 165 14.88 6.02 -2.93
N LEU A 166 14.61 4.77 -2.52
CA LEU A 166 14.24 3.69 -3.46
C LEU A 166 12.89 3.93 -4.14
N GLU A 167 12.08 4.83 -3.59
CA GLU A 167 10.76 5.18 -4.12
C GLU A 167 10.73 6.62 -4.69
N ASN A 168 11.92 7.24 -4.85
CA ASN A 168 12.10 8.63 -5.30
C ASN A 168 11.32 9.67 -4.49
N LEU A 169 11.21 9.44 -3.18
CA LEU A 169 10.55 10.37 -2.26
C LEU A 169 11.59 11.27 -1.55
N PRO A 170 11.22 12.54 -1.26
CA PRO A 170 12.06 13.44 -0.47
C PRO A 170 12.14 13.00 0.99
#